data_AF-A0A427B611-F1
#
_entry.id   AF-A0A427B611-F1
#
_cell.length_a   1.000
_cell.length_b   1.000
_cell.length_c   1.000
_cell.angle_alpha   90.00
_cell.angle_beta   90.00
_cell.angle_gamma   90.00
#
_symmetry.space_group_name_H-M   'P 1'
#
loop_
_entity.id
_entity.type
_entity.pdbx_description
1 polymer ?
#
loop_
_entity_poly.entity_id
_entity_poly.type
_entity_poly.pdbx_seq_one_letter_code
_entity_poly.pdbx_strand_id
1 'polypeptide(L)'
;MGSGRSCVDVNTTRPDLKALIVSSVDRTRTITRMEFEKRKAAAMAALATPAPDKSPKGAVDAPIVPLLDALNRHHSYFTTSSCSGRISILAHGRRPAPDAGAVEGDGNKIAPKKKAAGGSWLFVSHDPADPAAVVDLLFGGPEKSVEGDLVFRFEPLIIAVECRDVAAAQVLVSTAISCGFRESGK
;
A
#
# COMPACT_ATOMS: atom_id res chain seq x y z
N MET A 1 -44.72 -25.82 -13.52
CA MET A 1 -44.72 -24.34 -13.62
C MET A 1 -43.31 -23.86 -13.39
N GLY A 2 -42.87 -22.93 -14.23
CA GLY A 2 -41.48 -22.77 -14.66
C GLY A 2 -40.48 -22.25 -13.62
N SER A 3 -39.23 -22.67 -13.87
CA SER A 3 -37.97 -22.17 -13.34
C SER A 3 -37.81 -20.66 -13.56
N GLY A 4 -37.21 -19.98 -12.58
CA GLY A 4 -36.88 -18.55 -12.66
C GLY A 4 -35.88 -18.14 -11.59
N ARG A 5 -34.71 -18.81 -11.54
CA ARG A 5 -33.54 -18.23 -10.85
C ARG A 5 -32.95 -17.19 -11.78
N SER A 6 -33.24 -15.92 -11.50
CA SER A 6 -32.54 -14.79 -12.10
C SER A 6 -31.11 -14.79 -11.57
N CYS A 7 -30.21 -15.36 -12.36
CA CYS A 7 -28.81 -15.03 -12.36
C CYS A 7 -28.70 -13.54 -12.74
N VAL A 8 -28.53 -12.68 -11.74
CA VAL A 8 -28.15 -11.29 -11.97
C VAL A 8 -26.67 -11.28 -12.34
N ASP A 9 -26.43 -10.82 -13.56
CA ASP A 9 -25.14 -10.69 -14.21
C ASP A 9 -24.07 -10.11 -13.28
N VAL A 10 -22.98 -10.87 -13.11
CA VAL A 10 -21.70 -10.33 -12.67
C VAL A 10 -21.20 -9.45 -13.81
N ASN A 11 -21.66 -8.20 -13.80
CA ASN A 11 -21.15 -7.19 -14.70
C ASN A 11 -19.65 -7.03 -14.39
N THR A 12 -18.83 -7.63 -15.24
CA THR A 12 -17.37 -7.57 -15.19
C THR A 12 -16.93 -6.22 -15.75
N THR A 13 -17.44 -5.14 -15.16
CA THR A 13 -16.93 -3.79 -15.40
C THR A 13 -15.59 -3.70 -14.70
N ARG A 14 -14.55 -3.82 -15.53
CA ARG A 14 -13.13 -3.57 -15.25
C ARG A 14 -12.92 -2.86 -13.91
N PRO A 15 -12.33 -3.52 -12.89
CA PRO A 15 -11.97 -2.81 -11.68
C PRO A 15 -11.03 -1.68 -12.08
N ASP A 16 -11.40 -0.48 -11.70
CA ASP A 16 -10.56 0.70 -11.73
C ASP A 16 -9.28 0.41 -10.94
N LEU A 17 -8.23 -0.06 -11.63
CA LEU A 17 -6.90 -0.19 -11.03
C LEU A 17 -6.39 1.22 -10.70
N LYS A 18 -6.65 1.68 -9.48
CA LYS A 18 -6.16 2.95 -8.93
C LYS A 18 -4.66 2.88 -8.65
N ALA A 19 -3.79 2.71 -9.64
CA ALA A 19 -2.37 2.78 -9.33
C ALA A 19 -1.88 4.22 -9.20
N LEU A 20 -1.04 4.44 -8.19
CA LEU A 20 -0.31 5.68 -7.99
C LEU A 20 1.14 5.45 -8.43
N ILE A 21 1.53 6.05 -9.55
CA ILE A 21 2.96 6.27 -9.84
C ILE A 21 3.34 7.61 -9.22
N VAL A 22 4.19 7.58 -8.19
CA VAL A 22 4.78 8.79 -7.62
C VAL A 22 6.09 9.04 -8.33
N SER A 23 6.18 10.14 -9.09
CA SER A 23 7.45 10.59 -9.63
C SER A 23 7.99 11.78 -8.83
N SER A 24 8.93 11.53 -7.92
CA SER A 24 9.58 12.62 -7.18
C SER A 24 10.63 13.30 -8.05
N VAL A 25 10.48 14.61 -8.25
CA VAL A 25 11.54 15.48 -8.78
C VAL A 25 11.63 16.69 -7.86
N ASP A 26 12.74 16.83 -7.13
CA ASP A 26 12.99 18.00 -6.29
C ASP A 26 13.13 19.25 -7.18
N ARG A 27 12.17 20.18 -7.12
CA ARG A 27 12.18 21.42 -7.92
C ARG A 27 13.26 22.42 -7.49
N THR A 28 13.89 22.19 -6.33
CA THR A 28 14.92 23.08 -5.78
C THR A 28 16.34 22.58 -6.03
N ARG A 29 16.50 21.35 -6.54
CA ARG A 29 17.79 20.74 -6.87
C ARG A 29 17.81 20.26 -8.31
N THR A 30 18.65 20.89 -9.13
CA THR A 30 19.07 20.30 -10.41
C THR A 30 19.93 19.07 -10.10
N ILE A 31 19.31 17.89 -10.10
CA ILE A 31 20.04 16.64 -9.96
C ILE A 31 20.87 16.47 -11.24
N THR A 32 22.18 16.42 -11.09
CA THR A 32 23.05 16.16 -12.22
C THR A 32 22.83 14.74 -12.74
N ARG A 33 23.08 14.52 -14.03
CA ARG A 33 23.02 13.18 -14.63
C ARG A 33 23.83 12.15 -13.83
N MET A 34 25.02 12.54 -13.35
CA MET A 34 25.88 11.67 -12.54
C MET A 34 25.25 11.31 -11.17
N GLU A 35 24.58 12.24 -10.50
CA GLU A 35 23.88 11.96 -9.24
C GLU A 35 22.67 11.04 -9.43
N PHE A 36 21.93 11.20 -10.53
CA PHE A 36 20.86 10.27 -10.88
C PHE A 36 21.40 8.87 -11.17
N GLU A 37 22.44 8.74 -11.99
CA GLU A 37 23.07 7.46 -12.32
C GLU A 37 23.62 6.76 -11.07
N LYS A 38 24.23 7.52 -10.14
CA LYS A 38 24.71 7.00 -8.85
C LYS A 38 23.55 6.45 -7.99
N ARG A 39 22.45 7.19 -7.87
CA ARG A 39 21.28 6.75 -7.08
C ARG A 39 20.59 5.55 -7.71
N LYS A 40 20.46 5.55 -9.05
CA LYS A 40 19.97 4.40 -9.81
C LYS A 40 20.82 3.16 -9.56
N ALA A 41 22.14 3.27 -9.68
CA ALA A 41 23.04 2.14 -9.42
C ALA A 41 22.88 1.60 -7.99
N ALA A 42 22.76 2.48 -6.99
CA ALA A 42 22.53 2.09 -5.60
C ALA A 42 21.18 1.38 -5.40
N ALA A 43 20.11 1.88 -6.02
CA ALA A 43 18.78 1.27 -5.95
C ALA A 43 18.76 -0.11 -6.61
N MET A 44 19.37 -0.24 -7.79
CA MET A 44 19.49 -1.53 -8.50
C MET A 44 20.32 -2.53 -7.70
N ALA A 45 21.42 -2.09 -7.08
CA ALA A 45 22.22 -2.94 -6.20
C ALA A 45 21.39 -3.44 -5.01
N ALA A 46 20.60 -2.55 -4.38
CA ALA A 46 19.73 -2.93 -3.26
C ALA A 46 18.66 -3.96 -3.68
N LEU A 47 18.02 -3.76 -4.84
CA LEU A 47 17.03 -4.71 -5.38
C LEU A 47 17.63 -6.08 -5.73
N ALA A 48 18.91 -6.12 -6.12
CA ALA A 48 19.62 -7.35 -6.43
C ALA A 48 20.13 -8.09 -5.17
N THR A 49 20.14 -7.45 -4.00
CA THR A 49 20.55 -8.14 -2.77
C THR A 49 19.48 -9.11 -2.30
N PRO A 50 19.85 -10.30 -1.79
CA PRO A 50 18.91 -11.24 -1.17
C PRO A 50 18.43 -10.78 0.22
N ALA A 51 18.79 -9.56 0.63
CA ALA A 51 18.30 -8.98 1.87
C ALA A 51 16.80 -8.71 1.73
N PRO A 52 16.00 -8.93 2.80
CA PRO A 52 14.57 -8.70 2.72
C PRO A 52 14.30 -7.23 2.37
N ASP A 53 13.38 -7.03 1.43
CA ASP A 53 12.92 -5.68 1.09
C ASP A 53 12.38 -4.99 2.35
N LYS A 54 12.44 -3.65 2.38
CA LYS A 54 11.97 -2.82 3.50
C LYS A 54 10.45 -2.87 3.67
N SER A 55 9.72 -3.54 2.79
CA SER A 55 8.30 -3.80 2.96
C SER A 55 8.07 -4.78 4.12
N PRO A 56 6.90 -4.72 4.80
CA PRO A 56 6.55 -5.70 5.85
C PRO A 56 6.59 -7.17 5.38
N LYS A 57 6.51 -7.40 4.05
CA LYS A 57 6.57 -8.72 3.42
C LYS A 57 8.00 -9.23 3.24
N GLY A 58 9.00 -8.36 3.24
CA GLY A 58 10.41 -8.74 3.10
C GLY A 58 10.81 -9.20 1.69
N ALA A 59 9.94 -9.10 0.69
CA ALA A 59 10.25 -9.41 -0.70
C ALA A 59 9.41 -8.55 -1.66
N VAL A 60 9.92 -8.38 -2.88
CA VAL A 60 9.17 -7.74 -3.96
C VAL A 60 7.99 -8.62 -4.36
N ASP A 61 6.83 -8.00 -4.58
CA ASP A 61 5.63 -8.71 -5.03
C ASP A 61 5.80 -9.28 -6.44
N ALA A 62 5.73 -10.61 -6.56
CA ALA A 62 5.93 -11.33 -7.83
C ALA A 62 5.10 -10.79 -9.02
N PRO A 63 3.81 -10.40 -8.85
CA PRO A 63 3.00 -9.89 -9.96
C PRO A 63 3.53 -8.61 -10.62
N ILE A 64 4.32 -7.79 -9.90
CA ILE A 64 4.81 -6.50 -10.43
C ILE A 64 6.26 -6.54 -10.90
N VAL A 65 7.00 -7.63 -10.65
CA VAL A 65 8.41 -7.77 -11.07
C VAL A 65 8.62 -7.42 -12.55
N PRO A 66 7.81 -7.92 -13.52
CA PRO A 66 8.00 -7.60 -14.93
C PRO A 66 7.89 -6.09 -15.24
N LEU A 67 7.00 -5.39 -14.53
CA LEU A 67 6.81 -3.95 -14.68
C LEU A 67 7.97 -3.16 -14.07
N LEU A 68 8.45 -3.56 -12.89
CA LEU A 68 9.62 -2.94 -12.26
C LEU A 68 10.87 -3.12 -13.14
N ASP A 69 11.08 -4.31 -13.71
CA ASP A 69 12.18 -4.58 -14.63
C ASP A 69 12.09 -3.76 -15.92
N ALA A 70 10.88 -3.57 -16.47
CA ALA A 70 10.69 -2.70 -17.63
C ALA A 70 11.06 -1.23 -17.32
N LEU A 71 10.63 -0.70 -16.18
CA LEU A 71 10.97 0.65 -15.74
C LEU A 71 12.49 0.80 -15.48
N ASN A 72 13.09 -0.16 -14.78
CA ASN A 72 14.50 -0.12 -14.39
C ASN A 72 15.47 -0.26 -15.58
N ARG A 73 15.07 -0.95 -16.65
CA ARG A 73 15.86 -0.99 -17.90
C ARG A 73 15.93 0.36 -18.61
N HIS A 74 14.98 1.26 -18.37
CA HIS A 74 14.96 2.57 -19.02
C HIS A 74 15.99 3.52 -18.40
N HIS A 75 16.85 4.13 -19.21
CA HIS A 75 17.92 5.04 -18.77
C HIS A 75 17.46 6.26 -17.95
N SER A 76 16.19 6.65 -18.05
CA SER A 76 15.65 7.85 -17.37
C SER A 76 14.84 7.53 -16.11
N TYR A 77 14.70 6.26 -15.73
CA TYR A 77 13.87 5.83 -14.60
C TYR A 77 14.59 4.81 -13.71
N PHE A 78 14.24 4.79 -12.44
CA PHE A 78 14.42 3.61 -11.59
C PHE A 78 13.34 3.55 -10.51
N THR A 79 12.98 2.35 -10.08
CA THR A 79 11.94 2.11 -9.08
C THR A 79 12.55 2.14 -7.68
N THR A 80 11.78 2.61 -6.72
CA THR A 80 12.10 2.54 -5.29
C THR A 80 11.05 1.68 -4.60
N SER A 81 10.46 2.13 -3.49
CA SER A 81 9.39 1.40 -2.80
C SER A 81 8.19 1.18 -3.71
N SER A 82 7.81 -0.07 -3.93
CA SER A 82 6.66 -0.45 -4.77
C SER A 82 5.87 -1.58 -4.10
N CYS A 83 4.57 -1.67 -4.37
CA CYS A 83 3.64 -2.63 -3.77
C CYS A 83 2.61 -3.04 -4.83
N SER A 84 2.31 -4.32 -4.99
CA SER A 84 1.32 -4.81 -5.97
C SER A 84 -0.13 -4.44 -5.64
N GLY A 85 -0.35 -3.80 -4.49
CA GLY A 85 -1.64 -3.64 -3.85
C GLY A 85 -1.84 -4.70 -2.78
N ARG A 86 -2.72 -4.39 -1.83
CA ARG A 86 -3.04 -5.27 -0.71
C ARG A 86 -4.47 -5.06 -0.23
N ILE A 87 -5.02 -6.11 0.37
CA ILE A 87 -6.17 -6.01 1.26
C ILE A 87 -5.71 -6.14 2.69
N SER A 88 -6.38 -5.43 3.59
CA SER A 88 -6.03 -5.48 5.00
C SER A 88 -7.22 -5.24 5.91
N ILE A 89 -7.07 -5.71 7.16
CA ILE A 89 -8.02 -5.49 8.23
C ILE A 89 -7.26 -4.93 9.42
N LEU A 90 -7.65 -3.74 9.85
CA LEU A 90 -7.10 -3.08 11.02
C LEU A 90 -8.14 -2.98 12.12
N ALA A 91 -7.76 -3.31 13.35
CA ALA A 91 -8.56 -3.06 14.53
C ALA A 91 -8.16 -1.72 15.15
N HIS A 92 -9.10 -0.78 15.21
CA HIS A 92 -8.94 0.42 16.01
C HIS A 92 -9.57 0.19 17.37
N GLY A 93 -8.75 0.21 18.43
CA GLY A 93 -9.27 0.15 19.78
C GLY A 93 -10.29 1.28 20.00
N ARG A 94 -11.39 0.97 20.69
CA ARG A 94 -12.40 1.97 21.05
C ARG A 94 -11.68 3.11 21.77
N ARG A 95 -11.71 4.33 21.20
CA ARG A 95 -11.32 5.52 21.99
C ARG A 95 -12.18 5.50 23.24
N PRO A 96 -11.61 5.65 24.45
CA PRO A 96 -12.43 5.85 25.62
C PRO A 96 -13.38 7.02 25.31
N ALA A 97 -14.66 6.78 25.56
CA ALA A 97 -15.69 7.78 25.35
C ALA A 97 -15.32 9.05 26.16
N PRO A 98 -15.56 10.27 25.65
CA PRO A 98 -15.15 11.52 26.32
C PRO A 98 -15.85 11.77 27.68
N ASP A 99 -16.68 10.84 28.13
CA ASP A 99 -17.60 10.91 29.26
C ASP A 99 -17.37 9.83 30.33
N ALA A 100 -16.34 8.99 30.21
CA ALA A 100 -15.87 8.17 31.34
C ALA A 100 -15.09 9.07 32.31
N GLY A 101 -15.82 9.64 33.27
CA GLY A 101 -15.36 10.64 34.24
C GLY A 101 -13.97 10.39 34.80
N ALA A 102 -13.14 11.43 34.76
CA ALA A 102 -11.93 11.54 35.52
C ALA A 102 -12.27 11.42 37.01
N VAL A 103 -12.11 10.23 37.57
CA VAL A 103 -11.88 10.09 39.01
C VAL A 103 -10.41 10.44 39.23
N GLU A 104 -10.19 11.62 39.80
CA GLU A 104 -8.88 12.02 40.32
C GLU A 104 -8.48 11.06 41.45
N GLY A 105 -7.60 10.13 41.13
CA GLY A 105 -6.88 9.30 42.08
C GLY A 105 -5.44 9.77 42.14
N ASP A 106 -5.10 10.43 43.24
CA ASP A 106 -3.77 10.91 43.58
C ASP A 106 -2.79 9.71 43.65
N GLY A 107 -1.80 9.68 42.75
CA GLY A 107 -0.92 8.51 42.64
C GLY A 107 0.03 8.57 41.45
N ASN A 108 1.18 9.19 41.67
CA ASN A 108 2.35 9.23 40.80
C ASN A 108 2.57 7.96 39.96
N LYS A 109 2.14 7.99 38.69
CA LYS A 109 2.61 7.08 37.64
C LYS A 109 2.92 7.93 36.42
N ILE A 110 4.20 7.97 36.05
CA ILE A 110 4.67 8.59 34.81
C ILE A 110 3.91 7.93 33.65
N ALA A 111 2.94 8.64 33.09
CA ALA A 111 2.18 8.18 31.95
C ALA A 111 3.16 8.02 30.77
N PRO A 112 3.29 6.82 30.17
CA PRO A 112 4.08 6.69 28.96
C PRO A 112 3.41 7.56 27.90
N LYS A 113 4.19 8.45 27.25
CA LYS A 113 3.78 9.22 26.07
C LYS A 113 3.01 8.29 25.14
N LYS A 114 1.67 8.38 25.11
CA LYS A 114 0.82 7.59 24.22
C LYS A 114 1.17 8.00 22.80
N LYS A 115 2.03 7.21 22.14
CA LYS A 115 2.13 7.18 20.68
C LYS A 115 0.70 7.07 20.16
N ALA A 116 0.34 7.87 19.16
CA ALA A 116 -0.96 7.74 18.50
C ALA A 116 -1.20 6.25 18.24
N ALA A 117 -2.19 5.67 18.91
CA ALA A 117 -2.48 4.25 18.83
C ALA A 117 -3.09 4.00 17.45
N GLY A 118 -2.24 3.90 16.43
CA GLY A 118 -2.62 3.33 15.14
C GLY A 118 -3.18 1.94 15.41
N GLY A 119 -4.24 1.57 14.69
CA GLY A 119 -4.86 0.26 14.87
C GLY A 119 -3.88 -0.90 14.68
N SER A 120 -4.20 -2.07 15.23
CA SER A 120 -3.42 -3.30 15.03
C SER A 120 -3.85 -3.98 13.73
N TRP A 121 -2.89 -4.51 12.98
CA TRP A 121 -3.17 -5.31 11.78
C TRP A 121 -3.64 -6.69 12.20
N LEU A 122 -4.85 -7.07 11.80
CA LEU A 122 -5.40 -8.41 11.98
C LEU A 122 -5.16 -9.30 10.75
N PHE A 123 -5.20 -8.70 9.57
CA PHE A 123 -5.05 -9.39 8.30
C PHE A 123 -4.37 -8.48 7.29
N VAL A 124 -3.45 -9.04 6.49
CA VAL A 124 -2.83 -8.39 5.33
C VAL A 124 -2.59 -9.46 4.26
N SER A 125 -3.02 -9.20 3.03
CA SER A 125 -2.71 -10.06 1.89
C SER A 125 -2.40 -9.21 0.65
N HIS A 126 -1.36 -9.60 -0.09
CA HIS A 126 -1.01 -9.06 -1.41
C HIS A 126 -1.62 -9.92 -2.55
N ASP A 127 -2.23 -11.05 -2.19
CA ASP A 127 -2.92 -11.98 -3.09
C ASP A 127 -4.44 -11.96 -2.81
N PRO A 128 -5.29 -12.46 -3.73
CA PRO A 128 -6.71 -12.64 -3.46
C PRO A 128 -6.93 -13.43 -2.16
N ALA A 129 -7.69 -12.87 -1.21
CA ALA A 129 -8.04 -13.58 0.02
C ALA A 129 -9.23 -14.51 -0.19
N ASP A 130 -9.22 -15.63 0.53
CA ASP A 130 -10.38 -16.48 0.72
C ASP A 130 -11.36 -15.80 1.72
N PRO A 131 -12.58 -15.41 1.28
CA PRO A 131 -13.56 -14.80 2.15
C PRO A 131 -13.95 -15.68 3.35
N ALA A 132 -13.99 -17.00 3.19
CA ALA A 132 -14.37 -17.91 4.27
C ALA A 132 -13.31 -17.93 5.39
N ALA A 133 -12.03 -18.00 5.01
CA ALA A 133 -10.91 -17.91 5.95
C ALA A 133 -10.87 -16.56 6.68
N VAL A 134 -11.18 -15.45 5.98
CA VAL A 134 -11.25 -14.12 6.61
C VAL A 134 -12.40 -14.03 7.60
N VAL A 135 -13.58 -14.58 7.28
CA VAL A 135 -14.72 -14.62 8.21
C VAL A 135 -14.41 -15.48 9.43
N ASP A 136 -13.81 -16.66 9.26
CA ASP A 136 -13.41 -17.52 10.38
C ASP A 136 -12.33 -16.86 11.27
N LEU A 137 -11.40 -16.11 10.68
CA LEU A 137 -10.38 -15.36 11.41
C LEU A 137 -11.01 -14.31 12.34
N LEU A 138 -12.05 -13.62 11.87
CA LEU A 138 -12.66 -12.50 12.59
C LEU A 138 -13.82 -12.91 13.52
N PHE A 139 -14.55 -13.98 13.16
CA PHE A 139 -15.84 -14.32 13.76
C PHE A 139 -15.98 -15.81 14.11
N GLY A 140 -14.94 -16.63 13.94
CA GLY A 140 -14.99 -18.08 14.17
C GLY A 140 -15.09 -18.54 15.63
N GLY A 141 -15.22 -17.62 16.60
CA GLY A 141 -15.44 -17.97 18.00
C GLY A 141 -15.35 -16.78 18.96
N PRO A 142 -15.85 -16.91 20.20
CA PRO A 142 -15.85 -15.84 21.20
C PRO A 142 -14.43 -15.42 21.62
N GLU A 143 -13.45 -16.32 21.58
CA GLU A 143 -12.02 -16.04 21.84
C GLU A 143 -11.39 -15.16 20.75
N LYS A 144 -11.97 -15.13 19.55
CA LYS A 144 -11.49 -14.35 18.39
C LYS A 144 -12.16 -12.97 18.29
N SER A 145 -13.06 -12.62 19.21
CA SER A 145 -13.76 -11.34 19.17
C SER A 145 -12.78 -10.20 19.41
N VAL A 146 -12.60 -9.34 18.42
CA VAL A 146 -11.77 -8.14 18.54
C VAL A 146 -12.64 -6.98 19.03
N GLU A 147 -12.28 -6.37 20.15
CA GLU A 147 -12.95 -5.18 20.64
C GLU A 147 -12.58 -3.95 19.80
N GLY A 148 -13.60 -3.18 19.40
CA GLY A 148 -13.43 -1.92 18.67
C GLY A 148 -13.89 -2.00 17.22
N ASP A 149 -13.53 -0.98 16.44
CA ASP A 149 -13.95 -0.88 15.05
C ASP A 149 -12.96 -1.60 14.14
N LEU A 150 -13.49 -2.44 13.25
CA LEU A 150 -12.71 -3.10 12.21
C LEU A 150 -12.77 -2.27 10.91
N VAL A 151 -11.60 -2.03 10.32
CA VAL A 151 -11.50 -1.33 9.04
C VAL A 151 -10.94 -2.30 8.01
N PHE A 152 -11.82 -2.73 7.09
CA PHE A 152 -11.42 -3.42 5.87
C PHE A 152 -10.94 -2.40 4.84
N ARG A 153 -9.71 -2.55 4.35
CA ARG A 153 -9.11 -1.65 3.36
C ARG A 153 -8.62 -2.42 2.14
N PHE A 154 -8.84 -1.82 0.99
CA PHE A 154 -8.13 -2.12 -0.24
C PHE A 154 -7.16 -0.98 -0.53
N GLU A 155 -5.88 -1.29 -0.63
CA GLU A 155 -4.83 -0.38 -1.07
C GLU A 155 -4.38 -0.86 -2.45
N PRO A 156 -4.46 -0.01 -3.49
CA PRO A 156 -4.15 -0.42 -4.85
C PRO A 156 -2.63 -0.52 -5.08
N LEU A 157 -2.24 -0.93 -6.30
CA LEU A 157 -0.87 -0.90 -6.79
C LEU A 157 -0.22 0.48 -6.55
N ILE A 158 0.98 0.52 -6.00
CA ILE A 158 1.78 1.75 -5.87
C ILE A 158 3.17 1.48 -6.41
N ILE A 159 3.67 2.34 -7.29
CA ILE A 159 5.04 2.26 -7.81
C ILE A 159 5.69 3.63 -7.65
N ALA A 160 6.67 3.74 -6.75
CA ALA A 160 7.46 4.96 -6.66
C ALA A 160 8.61 4.90 -7.68
N VAL A 161 8.62 5.84 -8.63
CA VAL A 161 9.63 5.90 -9.69
C VAL A 161 10.40 7.20 -9.59
N GLU A 162 11.70 7.11 -9.44
CA GLU A 162 12.54 8.28 -9.55
C GLU A 162 12.90 8.51 -11.02
N CYS A 163 12.73 9.76 -11.46
CA CYS A 163 12.94 10.16 -12.84
C CYS A 163 14.19 11.04 -12.95
N ARG A 164 14.92 10.90 -14.06
CA ARG A 164 16.13 11.69 -14.33
C ARG A 164 15.88 13.19 -14.29
N ASP A 165 14.74 13.61 -14.85
CA ASP A 165 14.38 15.01 -15.00
C ASP A 165 12.85 15.19 -15.05
N VAL A 166 12.40 16.45 -15.00
CA VAL A 166 10.97 16.80 -15.03
C VAL A 166 10.28 16.32 -16.31
N ALA A 167 10.98 16.35 -17.45
CA ALA A 167 10.43 15.96 -18.75
C ALA A 167 10.18 14.45 -18.79
N ALA A 168 11.15 13.64 -18.35
CA ALA A 168 11.01 12.20 -18.24
C ALA A 168 9.85 11.81 -17.31
N ALA A 169 9.68 12.52 -16.19
CA ALA A 169 8.57 12.32 -15.27
C ALA A 169 7.21 12.69 -15.89
N GLN A 170 7.13 13.76 -16.70
CA GLN A 170 5.89 14.11 -17.41
C GLN A 170 5.49 13.04 -18.43
N VAL A 171 6.45 12.51 -19.17
CA VAL A 171 6.22 11.39 -20.10
C VAL A 171 5.71 10.15 -19.37
N LEU A 172 6.35 9.80 -18.25
CA LEU A 172 5.94 8.63 -17.45
C LEU A 172 4.53 8.79 -16.89
N VAL A 173 4.22 9.92 -16.26
CA VAL A 173 2.88 10.19 -15.68
C VAL A 173 1.81 10.19 -16.77
N SER A 174 2.05 10.84 -17.91
CA SER A 174 1.12 10.84 -19.04
C SER A 174 0.86 9.42 -19.57
N THR A 175 1.92 8.63 -19.74
CA THR A 175 1.83 7.23 -20.16
C THR A 175 1.02 6.42 -19.15
N ALA A 176 1.30 6.57 -17.85
CA ALA A 176 0.61 5.86 -16.79
C ALA A 176 -0.89 6.17 -16.76
N ILE A 177 -1.27 7.45 -16.85
CA ILE A 177 -2.67 7.89 -16.92
C ILE A 177 -3.35 7.29 -18.16
N SER A 178 -2.68 7.28 -19.32
CA SER A 178 -3.23 6.68 -20.55
C SER A 178 -3.45 5.17 -20.44
N CYS A 179 -2.66 4.49 -19.60
CA CYS A 179 -2.79 3.07 -19.29
C CYS A 179 -3.80 2.77 -18.17
N GLY A 180 -4.49 3.79 -17.64
CA GLY A 180 -5.54 3.64 -16.62
C GLY A 180 -5.11 3.97 -15.20
N PHE A 181 -3.84 4.31 -14.95
CA PHE A 181 -3.32 4.70 -13.64
C PHE A 181 -3.61 6.18 -13.37
N ARG A 182 -4.89 6.51 -13.24
CA ARG A 182 -5.43 7.89 -13.19
C ARG A 182 -4.91 8.73 -12.04
N GLU A 183 -4.53 8.09 -10.93
CA GLU A 183 -4.01 8.76 -9.74
C GLU A 183 -2.50 9.03 -9.82
N SER A 184 -1.84 8.75 -10.94
CA SER A 184 -0.40 9.01 -11.11
C SER A 184 -0.08 10.51 -11.03
N GLY A 185 0.99 10.85 -10.33
CA GLY A 185 1.33 12.24 -10.04
C GLY A 185 2.79 12.45 -9.66
N LYS A 186 3.15 13.73 -9.48
CA LYS A 186 4.47 14.14 -8.98
C LYS A 186 4.39 14.53 -7.52
#